data_AF-A0A7K3ZP26-F1
#
_entry.id   AF-A0A7K3ZP26-F1
#
_cell.length_a   1.000
_cell.length_b   1.000
_cell.length_c   1.000
_cell.angle_alpha   90.00
_cell.angle_beta   90.00
_cell.angle_gamma   90.00
#
_symmetry.space_group_name_H-M   'P 1'
#
loop_
_entity.id
_entity.type
_entity.pdbx_description
1 polymer ?
#
loop_
_entity_poly.entity_id
_entity_poly.type
_entity_poly.pdbx_seq_one_letter_code
_entity_poly.pdbx_strand_id
1 'polypeptide(L)'
;MGRKIKDIKGWKILKHECGYFNEATGQTLIVAQKQYGQCFHVLVFVGPRPEEEKDCRVVSPEFPTKAKAEVYAVNLMTKNSNGVP
;
A
#
# COMPACT_ATOMS: atom_id res chain seq x y z
N MET A 1 -3.45 -7.77 22.25
CA MET A 1 -4.25 -8.28 21.11
C MET A 1 -3.81 -7.54 19.85
N GLY A 2 -2.87 -8.09 19.07
CA GLY A 2 -2.47 -7.50 17.79
C GLY A 2 -3.59 -7.74 16.77
N ARG A 3 -4.18 -6.67 16.23
CA ARG A 3 -5.11 -6.78 15.10
C ARG A 3 -4.33 -7.34 13.91
N LYS A 4 -4.42 -8.65 13.68
CA LYS A 4 -4.03 -9.26 12.41
C LYS A 4 -4.86 -8.57 11.33
N ILE A 5 -4.22 -7.69 10.55
CA ILE A 5 -4.79 -7.20 9.31
C ILE A 5 -5.03 -8.48 8.49
N LYS A 6 -6.30 -8.75 8.17
CA LYS A 6 -6.69 -9.95 7.41
C LYS A 6 -6.25 -9.74 5.97
N ASP A 7 -5.78 -10.80 5.32
CA ASP A 7 -5.54 -10.81 3.88
C ASP A 7 -6.76 -10.23 3.16
N ILE A 8 -6.53 -9.20 2.35
CA ILE A 8 -7.59 -8.57 1.54
C ILE A 8 -7.69 -9.40 0.27
N LYS A 9 -8.89 -9.58 -0.26
CA LYS A 9 -9.11 -10.42 -1.44
C LYS A 9 -8.24 -9.93 -2.61
N GLY A 10 -7.29 -10.77 -3.05
CA GLY A 10 -6.32 -10.45 -4.11
C GLY A 10 -5.04 -9.76 -3.64
N TRP A 11 -4.95 -9.34 -2.38
CA TRP A 11 -3.81 -8.62 -1.81
C TRP A 11 -3.26 -9.34 -0.59
N LYS A 12 -2.02 -9.84 -0.70
CA LYS A 12 -1.28 -10.48 0.39
C LYS A 12 -0.49 -9.46 1.19
N ILE A 13 -0.50 -9.58 2.51
CA ILE A 13 0.34 -8.73 3.37
C ILE A 13 1.80 -9.14 3.25
N LEU A 14 2.67 -8.14 3.04
CA LEU A 14 4.12 -8.32 3.15
C LEU A 14 4.49 -8.30 4.64
N LYS A 15 4.83 -9.45 5.21
CA LYS A 15 5.06 -9.58 6.68
C LYS A 15 6.16 -8.67 7.26
N HIS A 16 7.10 -8.21 6.43
CA HIS A 16 8.24 -7.40 6.87
C HIS A 16 8.10 -5.91 6.55
N GLU A 17 7.09 -5.52 5.78
CA GLU A 17 6.90 -4.15 5.32
C GLU A 17 5.45 -3.72 5.53
N CYS A 18 5.19 -2.42 5.69
CA CYS A 18 3.82 -1.90 5.68
C CYS A 18 3.29 -1.84 4.25
N GLY A 19 3.28 -3.00 3.59
CA GLY A 19 2.95 -3.18 2.20
C GLY A 19 2.12 -4.41 1.93
N TYR A 20 1.51 -4.41 0.76
CA TYR A 20 0.59 -5.42 0.27
C TYR A 20 0.95 -5.74 -1.17
N PHE A 21 0.99 -7.01 -1.51
CA PHE A 21 1.28 -7.47 -2.85
C PHE A 21 0.04 -8.07 -3.49
N ASN A 22 -0.30 -7.60 -4.69
CA ASN A 22 -1.34 -8.19 -5.51
C ASN A 22 -0.72 -9.20 -6.48
N GLU A 23 -0.95 -10.48 -6.23
CA GLU A 23 -0.44 -11.55 -7.10
C GLU A 23 -1.10 -11.57 -8.49
N ALA A 24 -2.32 -11.05 -8.61
CA ALA A 24 -3.06 -11.06 -9.87
C ALA A 24 -2.53 -10.00 -10.85
N THR A 25 -2.11 -8.83 -10.35
CA THR A 25 -1.57 -7.74 -11.18
C THR A 25 -0.07 -7.55 -11.06
N GLY A 26 0.59 -8.24 -10.12
CA GLY A 26 2.00 -8.01 -9.82
C GLY A 26 2.26 -6.63 -9.21
N GLN A 27 1.25 -5.96 -8.67
CA GLN A 27 1.40 -4.63 -8.07
C GLN A 27 1.71 -4.71 -6.58
N THR A 28 2.56 -3.82 -6.10
CA THR A 28 2.88 -3.70 -4.67
C THR A 28 2.39 -2.36 -4.14
N LEU A 29 1.57 -2.37 -3.09
CA LEU A 29 1.07 -1.16 -2.46
C LEU A 29 1.74 -0.99 -1.10
N ILE A 30 2.41 0.13 -0.85
CA ILE A 30 3.08 0.42 0.42
C ILE A 30 2.57 1.73 1.02
N VAL A 31 2.57 1.78 2.35
CA VAL A 31 2.35 3.01 3.10
C VAL A 31 3.71 3.59 3.48
N ALA A 32 4.12 4.65 2.80
CA ALA A 32 5.39 5.31 3.02
C ALA A 32 5.21 6.70 3.64
N GLN A 33 6.13 7.07 4.53
CA GLN A 33 6.23 8.44 5.01
C GLN A 33 7.11 9.24 4.04
N LYS A 34 6.71 10.48 3.75
CA LYS A 34 7.51 11.39 2.95
C LYS A 34 8.80 11.72 3.71
N GLN A 35 9.98 11.56 3.10
CA GLN A 35 11.30 11.73 3.75
C GLN A 35 11.50 13.07 4.48
N TYR A 36 10.73 14.10 4.13
CA TYR A 36 10.79 15.44 4.74
C TYR A 36 9.44 15.92 5.31
N GLY A 37 8.45 15.03 5.47
CA GLY A 37 7.10 15.39 5.91
C GLY A 37 6.60 14.57 7.11
N GLN A 38 5.69 15.15 7.90
CA GLN A 38 4.86 14.42 8.86
C GLN A 38 3.69 13.66 8.19
N CYS A 39 3.62 13.70 6.85
CA CYS A 39 2.56 13.10 6.08
C CYS A 39 2.96 11.71 5.55
N PHE A 40 1.96 10.84 5.50
CA PHE A 40 1.99 9.49 4.97
C PHE A 40 1.24 9.45 3.65
N HIS A 41 1.75 8.69 2.70
CA HIS A 41 1.13 8.42 1.42
C HIS A 41 1.00 6.91 1.19
N VAL A 42 0.05 6.56 0.34
CA VAL A 42 -0.07 5.23 -0.24
C VAL A 42 0.53 5.27 -1.63
N LEU A 43 1.58 4.48 -1.82
CA LEU A 43 2.29 4.31 -3.07
C LEU A 43 1.91 2.96 -3.67
N VAL A 44 1.70 2.91 -4.98
CA VAL A 44 1.59 1.66 -5.74
C VAL A 44 2.80 1.53 -6.66
N PHE A 45 3.39 0.35 -6.70
CA PHE A 45 4.49 -0.03 -7.57
C PHE A 45 3.97 -1.02 -8.59
N VAL A 46 4.37 -0.86 -9.85
CA VAL A 46 4.11 -1.84 -10.90
C VAL A 46 5.26 -2.84 -10.90
N GLY A 47 5.17 -3.86 -10.05
CA GLY A 47 6.20 -4.90 -9.93
C GLY A 47 6.27 -5.55 -8.54
N PRO A 48 6.91 -6.73 -8.44
CA PRO A 48 7.00 -7.52 -7.22
C PRO A 48 7.93 -6.94 -6.14
N ARG A 49 8.75 -5.94 -6.49
CA ARG A 49 9.59 -5.24 -5.52
C ARG A 49 9.75 -3.76 -5.87
N PRO A 50 9.78 -2.88 -4.85
CA PRO A 50 10.27 -1.52 -5.00
C PRO A 50 11.79 -1.55 -5.16
N GLU A 51 12.31 -1.97 -6.31
CA GLU A 51 13.76 -1.89 -6.60
C GLU A 51 14.16 -0.47 -7.01
N GLU A 52 13.23 0.29 -7.59
CA GLU A 52 13.42 1.71 -7.91
C GLU A 52 12.16 2.53 -7.57
N GLU A 53 12.35 3.69 -6.93
CA GLU A 53 11.27 4.67 -6.70
C GLU A 53 10.66 5.21 -8.02
N LYS A 54 11.27 4.94 -9.18
CA LYS A 54 10.82 5.43 -10.49
C LYS A 54 9.49 4.84 -10.94
N ASP A 55 9.17 3.61 -10.53
CA ASP A 55 7.92 2.91 -10.90
C ASP A 55 6.84 3.00 -9.80
N CYS A 56 7.01 3.93 -8.86
CA CYS A 56 6.03 4.20 -7.82
C CYS A 56 5.08 5.33 -8.21
N ARG A 57 3.79 5.14 -7.97
CA ARG A 57 2.74 6.11 -8.19
C ARG A 57 2.00 6.38 -6.89
N VAL A 58 1.88 7.65 -6.53
CA VAL A 58 1.06 8.07 -5.39
C VAL A 58 -0.42 7.92 -5.78
N VAL A 59 -1.14 7.07 -5.05
CA VAL A 59 -2.58 6.79 -5.30
C VAL A 59 -3.49 7.36 -4.20
N SER A 60 -2.92 8.13 -3.28
CA SER A 60 -3.64 8.73 -2.17
C SER A 60 -3.25 10.17 -1.90
N PRO A 61 -4.14 10.94 -1.25
CA PRO A 61 -3.76 12.23 -0.67
C PRO A 61 -2.75 12.06 0.48
N GLU A 62 -2.24 13.19 0.96
CA GLU A 62 -1.40 13.31 2.16
C GLU A 62 -2.21 13.00 3.42
N PHE A 63 -1.77 12.02 4.20
CA PHE A 63 -2.38 11.68 5.49
C PHE A 63 -1.50 12.12 6.66
N PRO A 64 -2.06 12.73 7.71
CA PRO A 64 -1.27 13.16 8.87
C PRO A 64 -0.80 11.98 9.76
N THR A 65 -1.35 10.78 9.58
CA THR A 65 -0.99 9.60 10.37
C THR A 65 -0.96 8.34 9.53
N LYS A 66 -0.05 7.42 9.89
CA LYS A 66 0.06 6.09 9.27
C LYS A 66 -1.27 5.34 9.31
N ALA A 67 -1.98 5.38 10.43
CA ALA A 67 -3.27 4.70 10.60
C ALA A 67 -4.32 5.17 9.57
N LYS A 68 -4.35 6.47 9.23
CA LYS A 68 -5.27 6.98 8.18
C LYS A 68 -4.86 6.48 6.79
N ALA A 69 -3.56 6.48 6.49
CA ALA A 69 -3.04 5.95 5.23
C ALA A 69 -3.30 4.44 5.10
N GLU A 70 -3.14 3.68 6.18
CA GLU A 70 -3.45 2.24 6.21
C GLU A 70 -4.94 1.97 5.99
N VAL A 71 -5.84 2.72 6.64
CA VAL A 71 -7.28 2.58 6.41
C VAL A 71 -7.64 2.90 4.96
N TYR A 72 -7.03 3.92 4.36
CA TYR A 72 -7.22 4.23 2.95
C TYR A 72 -6.71 3.11 2.04
N ALA A 73 -5.50 2.61 2.30
CA ALA A 73 -4.91 1.48 1.59
C ALA A 73 -5.83 0.25 1.62
N VAL A 74 -6.29 -0.14 2.82
CA VAL A 74 -7.23 -1.24 3.03
C VAL A 74 -8.51 -1.04 2.22
N ASN A 75 -9.09 0.17 2.26
CA ASN A 75 -10.31 0.47 1.52
C ASN A 75 -10.08 0.44 0.00
N LEU A 76 -8.95 0.97 -0.46
CA LEU A 76 -8.57 0.97 -1.88
C LEU A 76 -8.40 -0.46 -2.40
N MET A 77 -7.70 -1.32 -1.67
CA MET A 77 -7.51 -2.74 -2.02
C MET A 77 -8.82 -3.53 -1.95
N THR A 78 -9.69 -3.20 -0.98
CA THR A 78 -11.02 -3.83 -0.86
C THR A 78 -11.89 -3.50 -2.06
N LYS A 79 -11.85 -2.24 -2.53
CA LYS A 79 -12.58 -1.80 -3.74
C LYS A 79 -11.94 -2.34 -5.03
N ASN A 80 -10.62 -2.49 -5.04
CA ASN A 80 -9.84 -2.87 -6.21
C ASN A 80 -9.09 -4.18 -5.94
N SER A 81 -9.83 -5.29 -5.85
CA SER A 81 -9.25 -6.60 -5.59
C SER A 81 -8.28 -7.08 -6.68
N ASN A 82 -8.42 -6.55 -7.90
CA ASN A 82 -7.59 -6.88 -9.07
C ASN A 82 -6.62 -5.75 -9.42
N GLY A 83 -6.02 -5.11 -8.42
CA GLY A 83 -5.01 -4.06 -8.65
C GLY A 83 -5.58 -2.65 -8.76
N VAL A 84 -4.73 -1.66 -8.50
CA VAL A 84 -5.08 -0.23 -8.51
C VAL A 84 -4.83 0.34 -9.92
N PRO A 85 -5.79 1.07 -10.52
CA PRO A 85 -5.65 1.69 -11.85
C PRO A 85 -4.65 2.87 -11.89
#